data_AF-A0A7K2PA38-F1
#
_entry.id   AF-A0A7K2PA38-F1
#
_cell.length_a   1.000
_cell.length_b   1.000
_cell.length_c   1.000
_cell.angle_alpha   90.00
_cell.angle_beta   90.00
_cell.angle_gamma   90.00
#
_symmetry.space_group_name_H-M   'P 1'
#
loop_
_entity.id
_entity.type
_entity.pdbx_description
1 polymer ?
#
loop_
_entity_poly.entity_id
_entity_poly.type
_entity_poly.pdbx_seq_one_letter_code
_entity_poly.pdbx_strand_id
1 'polypeptide(L)'
;SFMFIAPVLYVLHAVLTAISMAITWGLGVHAGFNFSAGFIDYALNWHLATKPWLIIPIGLVFAAIYYVTFRFAIVKFNLKTPGREPEEEVEDLTKA
;
A
#
# COMPACT_ATOMS: atom_id res chain seq x y z
N SER A 1 -3.87 8.01 -6.39
CA SER A 1 -5.34 8.03 -6.57
C SER A 1 -6.16 8.03 -5.29
N PHE A 2 -6.08 7.05 -4.38
CA PHE A 2 -7.01 7.04 -3.23
C PHE A 2 -6.73 8.10 -2.14
N MET A 3 -5.49 8.60 -2.05
CA MET A 3 -5.06 9.57 -1.04
C MET A 3 -5.94 10.81 -0.95
N PHE A 4 -6.43 11.33 -2.09
CA PHE A 4 -7.28 12.51 -2.14
C PHE A 4 -8.78 12.19 -2.21
N ILE A 5 -9.13 11.01 -2.72
CA ILE A 5 -10.52 10.64 -3.01
C ILE A 5 -11.18 9.94 -1.81
N ALA A 6 -10.42 9.15 -1.05
CA ALA A 6 -10.92 8.39 0.09
C ALA A 6 -9.97 8.52 1.29
N PRO A 7 -10.05 9.63 2.05
CA PRO A 7 -9.15 9.90 3.19
C PRO A 7 -9.09 8.77 4.22
N VAL A 8 -10.21 8.05 4.41
CA VAL A 8 -10.27 6.87 5.30
C VAL A 8 -9.30 5.77 4.86
N LEU A 9 -9.16 5.52 3.55
CA LEU A 9 -8.18 4.55 3.03
C LEU A 9 -6.75 5.04 3.24
N TYR A 10 -6.53 6.35 3.26
CA TYR A 10 -5.21 6.92 3.56
C TYR A 10 -4.82 6.77 5.02
N VAL A 11 -5.74 6.97 5.96
CA VAL A 11 -5.51 6.66 7.38
C VAL A 11 -5.20 5.18 7.57
N LEU A 12 -5.97 4.29 6.93
CA LEU A 12 -5.76 2.86 6.99
C LEU A 12 -4.37 2.49 6.42
N HIS A 13 -3.98 3.07 5.29
CA HIS A 13 -2.65 2.93 4.72
C HIS A 13 -1.55 3.39 5.70
N ALA A 14 -1.67 4.57 6.31
CA ALA A 14 -0.68 5.09 7.23
C ALA A 14 -0.47 4.15 8.43
N VAL A 15 -1.55 3.62 9.01
CA VAL A 15 -1.49 2.66 10.11
C VAL A 15 -0.82 1.35 9.68
N LEU A 16 -1.24 0.77 8.56
CA LEU A 16 -0.64 -0.48 8.07
C LEU A 16 0.84 -0.31 7.72
N THR A 17 1.22 0.84 7.14
CA THR A 17 2.62 1.17 6.86
C THR A 17 3.42 1.30 8.15
N ALA A 18 2.92 1.98 9.17
CA ALA A 18 3.58 2.09 10.47
C ALA A 18 3.78 0.73 11.13
N ILE A 19 2.76 -0.13 11.11
CA ILE A 19 2.85 -1.51 11.65
C ILE A 19 3.88 -2.33 10.85
N SER A 20 3.89 -2.23 9.53
CA SER A 20 4.88 -2.91 8.67
C SER A 20 6.31 -2.52 9.05
N MET A 21 6.57 -1.22 9.22
CA MET A 21 7.88 -0.70 9.62
C MET A 21 8.27 -1.14 11.04
N ALA A 22 7.31 -1.16 11.97
CA ALA A 22 7.55 -1.62 13.34
C ALA A 22 7.90 -3.12 13.38
N ILE A 23 7.21 -3.95 12.59
CA ILE A 23 7.46 -5.39 12.49
C ILE A 23 8.81 -5.68 11.84
N THR A 24 9.14 -5.02 10.72
CA THR A 24 10.44 -5.24 10.06
C THR A 24 11.59 -4.84 10.96
N TRP A 25 11.49 -3.69 11.64
CA TRP A 25 12.48 -3.27 12.63
C TRP A 25 12.59 -4.26 13.79
N GLY A 26 11.46 -4.69 14.37
CA GLY A 26 11.43 -5.66 15.48
C GLY A 26 12.00 -7.04 15.14
N LEU A 27 11.91 -7.47 13.87
CA LEU A 27 12.51 -8.72 13.39
C LEU A 27 14.00 -8.56 13.00
N GLY A 28 14.53 -7.34 13.10
CA GLY A 28 15.90 -6.99 12.74
C GLY A 28 16.14 -6.97 11.23
N VAL A 29 15.11 -6.75 10.43
CA VAL A 29 15.21 -6.61 8.98
C VAL A 29 15.56 -5.17 8.66
N HIS A 30 16.79 -4.95 8.19
CA HIS A 30 17.29 -3.61 7.85
C HIS A 30 17.70 -3.59 6.38
N ALA A 31 17.00 -2.80 5.57
CA ALA A 31 17.34 -2.58 4.17
C ALA A 31 17.39 -1.07 3.90
N GLY A 32 18.48 -0.61 3.31
CA GLY A 32 18.60 0.76 2.80
C GLY A 32 17.85 0.94 1.48
N PHE A 33 17.62 2.19 1.11
CA PHE A 33 17.01 2.59 -0.16
C PHE A 33 17.82 3.75 -0.76
N ASN A 34 18.05 3.72 -2.08
CA ASN A 34 18.80 4.79 -2.76
C ASN A 34 17.85 5.89 -3.24
N PHE A 35 16.71 5.52 -3.84
CA PHE A 35 15.79 6.49 -4.44
C PHE A 35 14.33 6.29 -4.03
N SER A 36 13.78 5.08 -4.21
CA SER A 36 12.32 4.84 -4.11
C SER A 36 11.93 3.69 -3.20
N ALA A 37 12.90 2.95 -2.63
CA ALA A 37 12.64 1.71 -1.89
C ALA A 37 11.88 0.67 -2.74
N GLY A 38 12.11 0.68 -4.05
CA GLY A 38 11.50 -0.25 -4.99
C GLY A 38 12.24 -1.58 -5.09
N PHE A 39 11.75 -2.46 -5.97
CA PHE A 39 12.36 -3.77 -6.19
C PHE A 39 13.83 -3.69 -6.64
N ILE A 40 14.17 -2.70 -7.49
CA ILE A 40 15.55 -2.47 -7.93
C ILE A 40 16.44 -2.09 -6.75
N ASP A 41 15.98 -1.20 -5.88
CA ASP A 41 16.73 -0.82 -4.65
C ASP A 41 16.95 -2.03 -3.75
N TYR A 42 15.93 -2.90 -3.61
CA TYR A 42 16.05 -4.15 -2.84
C TYR A 42 17.09 -5.10 -3.41
N ALA A 43 17.10 -5.31 -4.73
CA ALA A 43 18.06 -6.19 -5.39
C ALA A 43 19.50 -5.66 -5.28
N LEU A 44 19.70 -4.35 -5.48
CA LEU A 44 21.02 -3.72 -5.38
C LEU A 44 21.57 -3.72 -3.94
N ASN A 45 20.71 -3.50 -2.94
CA ASN A 45 21.10 -3.47 -1.53
C ASN A 45 21.16 -4.85 -0.87
N TRP A 46 20.91 -5.94 -1.61
CA TRP A 46 20.80 -7.29 -1.04
C TRP A 46 21.99 -7.69 -0.16
N HIS A 47 23.20 -7.38 -0.58
CA HIS A 47 24.44 -7.72 0.14
C HIS A 47 24.73 -6.81 1.35
N LEU A 48 24.09 -5.64 1.41
CA LEU A 48 24.25 -4.66 2.48
C LEU A 48 23.13 -4.77 3.53
N ALA A 49 22.02 -5.42 3.18
CA ALA A 49 20.85 -5.54 4.02
C ALA A 49 20.98 -6.67 5.06
N THR A 50 20.33 -6.49 6.21
CA THR A 50 20.20 -7.52 7.24
C THR A 50 18.92 -8.33 7.03
N LYS A 51 19.06 -9.64 6.83
CA LYS A 51 17.96 -10.58 6.55
C LYS A 51 17.01 -10.10 5.42
N PRO A 52 17.52 -9.63 4.26
CA PRO A 52 16.69 -9.03 3.21
C PRO A 52 15.57 -9.95 2.75
N TRP A 53 15.84 -11.26 2.65
CA TRP A 53 14.88 -12.26 2.19
C TRP A 53 13.57 -12.28 2.98
N LEU A 54 13.56 -11.85 4.26
CA LEU A 54 12.34 -11.77 5.09
C LEU A 54 11.34 -10.71 4.59
N ILE A 55 11.78 -9.74 3.77
CA ILE A 55 10.90 -8.74 3.16
C ILE A 55 9.87 -9.42 2.26
N ILE A 56 10.21 -10.54 1.61
CA ILE A 56 9.28 -11.27 0.73
C ILE A 56 8.09 -11.84 1.50
N PRO A 57 8.25 -12.72 2.52
CA PRO A 57 7.13 -13.25 3.27
C PRO A 57 6.38 -12.16 4.05
N ILE A 58 7.06 -11.17 4.62
CA ILE A 58 6.40 -10.03 5.29
C ILE A 58 5.53 -9.27 4.29
N GLY A 59 6.08 -8.95 3.12
CA GLY A 59 5.36 -8.26 2.04
C GLY A 59 4.15 -9.04 1.56
N LEU A 60 4.23 -10.37 1.43
CA LEU A 60 3.09 -11.21 1.06
C LEU A 60 1.99 -11.20 2.12
N VAL A 61 2.34 -11.28 3.40
CA VAL A 61 1.37 -11.17 4.51
C VAL A 61 0.70 -9.80 4.49
N PHE A 62 1.48 -8.72 4.35
CA PHE A 62 0.92 -7.38 4.25
C PHE A 62 0.07 -7.19 2.99
N ALA A 63 0.43 -7.75 1.85
CA ALA A 63 -0.37 -7.70 0.63
C ALA A 63 -1.76 -8.31 0.85
N ALA A 64 -1.83 -9.47 1.52
CA ALA A 64 -3.10 -10.09 1.88
C ALA A 64 -3.91 -9.24 2.86
N ILE A 65 -3.28 -8.72 3.92
CA ILE A 65 -3.92 -7.82 4.89
C ILE A 65 -4.48 -6.58 4.18
N TYR A 66 -3.64 -5.89 3.40
CA TYR A 66 -4.02 -4.71 2.62
C TYR A 66 -5.23 -5.01 1.74
N TYR A 67 -5.18 -6.09 0.96
CA TYR A 67 -6.29 -6.45 0.08
C TYR A 67 -7.59 -6.63 0.85
N VAL A 68 -7.58 -7.43 1.92
CA VAL A 68 -8.78 -7.72 2.71
C VAL A 68 -9.32 -6.46 3.37
N THR A 69 -8.46 -5.67 4.03
CA THR A 69 -8.90 -4.47 4.76
C THR A 69 -9.37 -3.36 3.81
N PHE A 70 -8.67 -3.13 2.70
CA PHE A 70 -9.08 -2.15 1.70
C PHE A 70 -10.38 -2.59 1.04
N ARG A 71 -10.47 -3.83 0.55
CA ARG A 71 -11.68 -4.36 -0.09
C ARG A 71 -12.88 -4.25 0.85
N PHE A 72 -12.70 -4.64 2.11
CA PHE A 72 -13.73 -4.52 3.14
C PHE A 72 -14.18 -3.07 3.33
N ALA A 73 -13.25 -2.13 3.53
CA ALA A 73 -13.58 -0.72 3.72
C ALA A 73 -14.28 -0.12 2.49
N ILE A 74 -13.79 -0.43 1.28
CA ILE A 74 -14.33 0.06 0.01
C ILE A 74 -15.78 -0.39 -0.17
N VAL A 75 -16.08 -1.67 0.08
CA VAL A 75 -17.43 -2.22 -0.11
C VAL A 75 -18.35 -1.79 1.03
N LYS A 76 -17.91 -1.87 2.28
CA LYS A 76 -18.75 -1.60 3.46
C LYS A 76 -19.16 -0.13 3.57
N PHE A 77 -18.26 0.79 3.24
CA PHE A 77 -18.51 2.23 3.30
C PHE A 77 -18.80 2.86 1.93
N ASN A 78 -18.96 2.03 0.89
CA ASN A 78 -19.19 2.45 -0.49
C ASN A 78 -18.24 3.56 -0.97
N LEU A 79 -16.94 3.40 -0.72
CA LEU A 79 -15.94 4.43 -1.05
C LEU A 79 -15.78 4.53 -2.58
N LYS A 80 -15.87 5.75 -3.11
CA LYS A 80 -15.69 6.09 -4.54
C LYS A 80 -14.21 6.00 -4.95
N THR A 81 -13.65 4.81 -5.06
CA THR A 81 -12.31 4.65 -5.69
C THR A 81 -12.40 4.87 -7.20
N PRO A 82 -11.30 5.17 -7.92
CA PRO A 82 -11.33 5.26 -9.38
C PRO A 82 -11.98 4.01 -9.99
N GLY A 83 -12.91 4.20 -10.92
CA GLY A 83 -13.74 3.12 -11.48
C GLY A 83 -14.97 2.74 -10.65
N ARG A 84 -15.25 3.43 -9.54
CA ARG A 84 -16.50 3.34 -8.75
C ARG A 84 -17.21 4.69 -8.65
N GLU A 85 -17.04 5.53 -9.67
CA GLU A 85 -17.75 6.79 -9.81
C GLU A 85 -19.19 6.51 -10.29
N PRO A 86 -20.20 7.24 -9.79
CA PRO A 86 -21.59 7.07 -10.24
C PRO A 86 -21.73 7.43 -11.72
N GLU A 87 -22.58 6.70 -12.45
CA GLU A 87 -22.74 6.82 -13.91
C GLU A 87 -23.10 8.24 -14.38
N GLU A 88 -23.87 8.99 -13.57
CA GLU A 88 -24.23 10.39 -13.84
C GLU A 88 -23.02 11.35 -13.85
N GLU A 89 -22.00 11.10 -13.01
CA GLU A 89 -20.76 11.91 -13.00
C GLU A 89 -19.87 11.60 -14.22
N VAL A 90 -20.00 10.41 -14.82
CA VAL A 90 -19.20 9.99 -15.98
C VAL A 90 -19.71 10.63 -17.29
N GLU A 91 -21.03 10.76 -17.45
CA GLU A 91 -21.60 11.39 -18.66
C GLU A 91 -21.19 12.87 -18.80
N ASP A 92 -21.16 13.61 -17.69
CA ASP A 92 -20.87 15.06 -17.68
C ASP A 92 -19.42 15.35 -18.11
N LEU A 93 -18.48 14.45 -17.79
CA LEU A 93 -17.07 14.56 -18.21
C LEU A 93 -16.84 14.27 -19.71
N THR A 94 -17.69 13.45 -20.33
CA THR A 94 -17.59 13.09 -21.75
C THR A 94 -18.36 14.03 -22.68
N LYS A 95 -19.24 14.87 -22.13
CA LYS A 95 -20.03 15.86 -22.86
C LYS A 95 -19.40 17.25 -22.89
N ALA A 96 -18.24 17.45 -22.24
CA ALA A 96 -17.49 18.69 -22.18
C ALA A 96 -16.40 18.80 -23.26
#